data_AF-A0A7I7U7G4-F1
#
_entry.id   AF-A0A7I7U7G4-F1
#
_cell.length_a   1.000
_cell.length_b   1.000
_cell.length_c   1.000
_cell.angle_alpha   90.00
_cell.angle_beta   90.00
_cell.angle_gamma   90.00
#
_symmetry.space_group_name_H-M   'P 1'
#
loop_
_entity.id
_entity.type
_entity.pdbx_description
1 polymer ?
#
loop_
_entity_poly.entity_id
_entity_poly.type
_entity_poly.pdbx_seq_one_letter_code
_entity_poly.pdbx_strand_id
1 'polypeptide(L)'
;MGGTTEPISAALNESYTENADLADAVRIAVAALGAGGNGAEPRTLSPATLEVAILDANRPRRAFRRITGSALEALLPEPDSGAAADADKAHADKPDAPDN
;
A
#
# COMPACT_ATOMS: atom_id res chain seq x y z
N MET A 1 15.19 0.99 12.87
CA MET A 1 14.23 1.41 11.82
C MET A 1 13.67 2.76 12.24
N GLY A 2 13.32 3.65 11.31
CA GLY A 2 12.91 5.03 11.61
C GLY A 2 11.40 5.25 11.51
N GLY A 3 10.90 6.37 12.05
CA GLY A 3 9.47 6.73 12.06
C GLY A 3 8.72 6.17 13.28
N THR A 4 7.39 6.20 13.22
CA THR A 4 6.45 5.60 14.17
C THR A 4 6.35 4.10 13.90
N THR A 5 6.88 3.28 14.82
CA THR A 5 7.09 1.84 14.56
C THR A 5 6.05 0.94 15.18
N GLU A 6 5.41 1.37 16.26
CA GLU A 6 4.49 0.57 17.06
C GLU A 6 3.30 0.03 16.24
N PRO A 7 2.61 0.82 15.40
CA PRO A 7 1.52 0.30 14.56
C PRO A 7 2.02 -0.71 13.52
N ILE A 8 3.22 -0.49 12.99
CA ILE A 8 3.84 -1.37 11.99
C ILE A 8 4.18 -2.71 12.63
N SER A 9 4.82 -2.71 13.80
CA SER A 9 5.15 -3.92 14.54
C SER A 9 3.91 -4.69 14.97
N ALA A 10 2.85 -4.02 15.42
CA ALA A 10 1.59 -4.65 15.76
C ALA A 10 0.96 -5.35 14.53
N ALA A 11 0.86 -4.63 13.40
CA ALA A 11 0.31 -5.18 12.15
C ALA A 11 1.13 -6.39 11.65
N LEU A 12 2.46 -6.32 11.71
CA LEU A 12 3.32 -7.45 11.32
C LEU A 12 3.15 -8.64 12.26
N ASN A 13 3.05 -8.44 13.58
CA ASN A 13 2.84 -9.54 14.52
C ASN A 13 1.53 -10.29 14.28
N GLU A 14 0.49 -9.58 13.84
CA GLU A 14 -0.82 -10.18 13.57
C GLU A 14 -0.89 -10.89 12.21
N SER A 15 -0.21 -10.35 11.19
CA SER A 15 -0.35 -10.81 9.80
C SER A 15 0.78 -11.69 9.29
N TYR A 16 1.93 -11.74 9.99
CA TYR A 16 3.08 -12.53 9.58
C TYR A 16 2.73 -14.02 9.47
N THR A 17 3.15 -14.63 8.36
CA THR A 17 3.04 -16.06 8.13
C THR A 17 4.41 -16.60 7.73
N GLU A 18 4.87 -17.64 8.43
CA GLU A 18 6.11 -18.33 8.06
C GLU A 18 5.98 -18.97 6.67
N ASN A 19 7.06 -18.94 5.89
CA ASN A 19 7.13 -19.52 4.55
C ASN A 19 6.09 -18.93 3.56
N ALA A 20 5.62 -17.71 3.81
CA ALA A 20 4.84 -16.96 2.82
C ALA A 20 5.61 -16.83 1.49
N ASP A 21 4.89 -16.84 0.39
CA ASP A 21 5.50 -16.53 -0.90
C ASP A 21 5.89 -15.05 -0.98
N LEU A 22 6.64 -14.68 -2.02
CA LEU A 22 7.15 -13.32 -2.16
C LEU A 22 6.02 -12.28 -2.30
N ALA A 23 4.91 -12.63 -2.97
CA ALA A 23 3.81 -11.70 -3.19
C ALA A 23 3.04 -11.45 -1.90
N ASP A 24 2.77 -12.51 -1.13
CA ASP A 24 2.11 -12.42 0.17
C ASP A 24 2.97 -11.66 1.18
N ALA A 25 4.28 -11.97 1.23
CA ALA A 25 5.21 -11.25 2.10
C ALA A 25 5.27 -9.75 1.79
N VAL A 26 5.26 -9.36 0.51
CA VAL A 26 5.21 -7.95 0.11
C VAL A 26 3.88 -7.31 0.45
N ARG A 27 2.75 -7.99 0.23
CA ARG A 27 1.43 -7.48 0.60
C ARG A 27 1.33 -7.21 2.11
N ILE A 28 1.77 -8.15 2.94
CA ILE A 28 1.83 -8.00 4.40
C ILE A 28 2.66 -6.78 4.79
N ALA A 29 3.87 -6.65 4.23
CA ALA A 29 4.75 -5.53 4.55
C ALA A 29 4.19 -4.17 4.13
N VAL A 30 3.58 -4.08 2.93
CA VAL A 30 2.96 -2.85 2.42
C VAL A 30 1.76 -2.45 3.27
N ALA A 31 0.90 -3.41 3.65
CA ALA A 31 -0.22 -3.17 4.54
C ALA A 31 0.24 -2.65 5.92
N ALA A 32 1.25 -3.29 6.52
CA ALA A 32 1.80 -2.86 7.80
C ALA A 32 2.44 -1.47 7.74
N LEU A 33 3.13 -1.13 6.64
CA LEU A 33 3.69 0.20 6.43
C LEU A 33 2.60 1.27 6.28
N GLY A 34 1.47 0.95 5.65
CA GLY A 34 0.31 1.83 5.52
C GLY A 34 -0.33 2.18 6.88
N ALA A 35 -0.28 1.26 7.84
CA ALA A 35 -0.79 1.46 9.20
C ALA A 35 0.08 2.39 10.06
N GLY A 36 1.34 2.60 9.69
CA GLY A 36 2.29 3.45 10.43
C GLY A 36 2.10 4.96 10.25
N GLY A 37 1.07 5.42 9.53
CA GLY A 37 0.79 6.84 9.32
C GLY A 37 0.59 7.60 10.63
N ASN A 38 1.02 8.87 10.69
CA ASN A 38 0.95 9.74 11.88
C ASN A 38 -0.49 10.20 12.22
N GLY A 39 -1.47 9.29 12.28
CA GLY A 39 -2.87 9.60 12.56
C GLY A 39 -3.61 10.36 11.44
N ALA A 40 -2.95 10.57 10.29
CA ALA A 40 -3.59 10.97 9.04
C ALA A 40 -3.83 9.72 8.18
N GLU A 41 -4.87 9.78 7.35
CA GLU A 41 -5.35 8.77 6.39
C GLU A 41 -4.31 7.72 5.94
N PRO A 42 -4.74 6.45 5.73
CA PRO A 42 -3.88 5.37 5.25
C PRO A 42 -2.97 5.83 4.10
N ARG A 43 -1.66 5.69 4.29
CA ARG A 43 -0.70 6.15 3.29
C ARG A 43 -0.78 5.25 2.06
N THR A 44 -1.16 5.82 0.91
CA THR A 44 -1.03 5.11 -0.37
C THR A 44 0.44 4.94 -0.72
N LEU A 45 0.90 3.69 -0.82
CA LEU A 45 2.27 3.35 -1.17
C LEU A 45 2.32 2.89 -2.62
N SER A 46 2.83 3.77 -3.49
CA SER A 46 3.01 3.49 -4.92
C SER A 46 4.41 2.91 -5.21
N PRO A 47 4.61 2.21 -6.33
CA PRO A 47 5.94 1.76 -6.75
C PRO A 47 6.97 2.90 -6.83
N ALA A 48 6.54 4.13 -7.15
CA ALA A 48 7.40 5.30 -7.23
C ALA A 48 7.91 5.79 -5.87
N THR A 49 7.27 5.36 -4.78
CA THR A 49 7.58 5.78 -3.40
C THR A 49 8.20 4.66 -2.55
N LEU A 50 8.45 3.50 -3.15
CA LEU A 50 8.97 2.33 -2.47
C LEU A 50 10.31 1.90 -3.08
N GLU A 51 11.27 1.60 -2.21
CA GLU A 51 12.47 0.85 -2.58
C GLU A 51 12.36 -0.58 -2.05
N VAL A 52 12.40 -1.57 -2.94
CA VAL A 52 12.22 -2.99 -2.58
C VAL A 52 13.44 -3.81 -3.02
N ALA A 53 13.94 -4.64 -2.12
CA ALA A 53 15.01 -5.58 -2.39
C ALA A 53 14.86 -6.85 -1.55
N ILE A 54 15.43 -7.95 -2.03
CA ILE A 54 15.39 -9.25 -1.38
C ILE A 54 16.79 -9.87 -1.27
N LEU A 55 16.90 -10.83 -0.36
CA LEU A 55 17.97 -11.83 -0.36
C LEU A 55 17.41 -13.13 -0.93
N ASP A 56 17.69 -13.40 -2.20
CA ASP A 56 17.20 -14.59 -2.89
C ASP A 56 18.15 -15.76 -2.65
N ALA A 57 17.73 -16.69 -1.78
CA ALA A 57 18.49 -17.88 -1.41
C ALA A 57 18.69 -18.87 -2.57
N ASN A 58 17.89 -18.79 -3.64
CA ASN A 58 18.03 -19.66 -4.81
C ASN A 58 19.18 -19.24 -5.73
N ARG A 59 19.79 -18.06 -5.51
CA ARG A 59 20.89 -17.57 -6.35
C ARG A 59 22.21 -18.20 -5.92
N PRO A 60 23.03 -18.72 -6.87
CA PRO A 60 24.26 -19.42 -6.53
C PRO A 60 25.40 -18.52 -6.01
N ARG A 61 25.25 -17.19 -6.05
CA ARG A 61 26.27 -16.22 -5.61
C ARG A 61 25.64 -15.08 -4.79
N ARG A 62 25.65 -13.85 -5.31
CA ARG A 62 25.13 -12.68 -4.60
C ARG A 62 23.61 -12.80 -4.46
N ALA A 63 23.12 -13.06 -3.25
CA ALA A 63 21.69 -13.19 -2.95
C ALA A 63 20.92 -11.88 -3.14
N PHE A 64 21.56 -10.74 -2.86
CA PHE A 64 20.91 -9.43 -2.96
C PHE A 64 20.44 -9.11 -4.38
N ARG A 65 19.16 -8.75 -4.49
CA ARG A 65 18.51 -8.30 -5.73
C ARG A 65 17.51 -7.19 -5.42
N ARG A 66 17.53 -6.11 -6.21
CA ARG A 66 16.48 -5.08 -6.20
C ARG A 66 15.31 -5.51 -7.07
N ILE A 67 14.09 -5.14 -6.67
CA ILE A 67 12.86 -5.33 -7.43
C ILE A 67 12.39 -3.93 -7.84
N THR A 68 12.32 -3.66 -9.14
CA THR A 68 12.10 -2.31 -9.69
C THR A 68 11.22 -2.36 -10.95
N GLY A 69 10.63 -1.22 -11.32
CA GLY A 69 9.85 -1.08 -12.55
C GLY A 69 8.65 -2.02 -12.61
N SER A 70 8.38 -2.59 -13.79
CA SER A 70 7.24 -3.50 -14.00
C SER A 70 7.23 -4.72 -13.07
N ALA A 71 8.40 -5.19 -12.63
CA ALA A 71 8.47 -6.30 -11.67
C ALA A 71 8.02 -5.89 -10.26
N LEU A 72 8.20 -4.62 -9.88
CA LEU A 72 7.67 -4.08 -8.63
C LEU A 72 6.18 -3.78 -8.77
N GLU A 73 5.76 -3.18 -9.89
CA GLU A 73 4.34 -2.91 -10.19
C GLU A 73 3.50 -4.20 -10.13
N ALA A 74 3.98 -5.29 -10.73
CA ALA A 74 3.30 -6.58 -10.71
C ALA A 74 3.28 -7.26 -9.32
N LEU A 75 4.11 -6.81 -8.39
CA LEU A 75 4.26 -7.40 -7.06
C LEU A 75 3.47 -6.65 -5.99
N LEU A 76 3.23 -5.35 -6.19
CA LEU A 76 2.48 -4.54 -5.25
C LEU A 76 0.98 -4.85 -5.35
N PRO A 77 0.26 -4.86 -4.21
CA PRO A 77 -1.19 -4.96 -4.24
C PRO A 77 -1.79 -3.78 -5.01
N GLU A 78 -2.87 -4.00 -5.75
CA GLU A 78 -3.57 -2.91 -6.43
C GLU A 78 -4.00 -1.87 -5.39
N PRO A 79 -3.76 -0.57 -5.64
CA PRO A 79 -4.27 0.47 -4.77
C PRO A 79 -5.80 0.36 -4.79
N ASP A 80 -6.39 0.18 -3.61
CA ASP A 80 -7.83 0.09 -3.43
C ASP A 80 -8.48 1.32 -4.09
N SER A 81 -9.05 1.14 -5.28
CA SER A 81 -9.58 2.25 -6.11
C SER A 81 -10.98 2.68 -5.63
N GLY A 82 -11.28 2.48 -4.35
CA GLY A 82 -12.62 2.50 -3.77
C GLY A 82 -13.01 3.76 -3.00
N ALA A 83 -12.42 4.94 -3.26
CA ALA A 83 -12.79 6.16 -2.52
C ALA A 83 -12.85 7.48 -3.32
N ALA A 84 -12.77 7.45 -4.66
CA ALA A 84 -12.78 8.68 -5.48
C ALA A 84 -13.96 8.82 -6.45
N ALA A 85 -14.96 7.92 -6.40
CA ALA A 85 -16.08 7.93 -7.36
C ALA A 85 -17.36 8.63 -6.87
N ASP A 86 -17.46 9.05 -5.60
CA ASP A 86 -18.70 9.61 -5.03
C ASP A 86 -18.69 11.14 -4.82
N ALA A 87 -17.76 11.88 -5.42
CA ALA A 87 -17.73 13.35 -5.35
C ALA A 87 -18.36 14.07 -6.54
N ASP A 88 -18.71 13.36 -7.63
CA ASP A 88 -19.22 13.96 -8.88
C ASP A 88 -20.70 13.67 -9.13
N LYS A 89 -21.59 13.85 -8.14
CA LYS A 89 -23.06 13.92 -8.39
C LYS A 89 -23.87 14.86 -7.50
N ALA A 90 -23.27 15.62 -6.58
CA ALA A 90 -24.02 16.45 -5.63
C ALA A 90 -24.11 17.96 -5.97
N HIS A 91 -24.01 18.35 -7.24
CA HIS A 91 -24.21 19.74 -7.66
C HIS A 91 -25.02 19.87 -8.96
N ALA A 92 -26.23 19.32 -8.98
CA ALA A 92 -27.24 19.65 -9.98
C ALA A 92 -28.65 19.34 -9.49
N ASP A 93 -29.11 20.01 -8.43
CA ASP A 93 -30.53 20.31 -8.30
C ASP A 93 -30.73 21.54 -7.40
N LYS A 94 -30.91 22.70 -8.03
CA LYS A 94 -31.52 23.85 -7.37
C LYS A 94 -32.86 24.05 -8.08
N PRO A 95 -34.01 23.76 -7.44
CA PRO A 95 -35.28 24.07 -8.03
C PRO A 95 -35.46 25.60 -8.02
N ASP A 96 -35.82 26.10 -9.21
CA ASP A 96 -36.23 27.47 -9.47
C ASP A 96 -37.46 27.81 -8.63
N ALA A 97 -37.43 28.92 -7.89
CA ALA A 97 -38.57 29.40 -7.14
C ALA A 97 -39.49 30.20 -8.08
N PRO A 98 -40.82 30.00 -8.07
CA PRO A 98 -41.71 30.86 -8.84
C PRO A 98 -41.92 32.21 -8.13
N ASP A 99 -41.80 33.28 -8.90
CA ASP A 99 -42.19 34.64 -8.53
C ASP A 99 -43.68 34.72 -8.19
N ASN A 100 -44.03 35.42 -7.11
CA ASN A 100 -45.38 35.91 -6.85
C ASN A 100 -45.32 37.35 -6.32
#